data_AF-Q0GA18-F1
#
_entry.id   AF-Q0GA18-F1
#
_cell.length_a   1.000
_cell.length_b   1.000
_cell.length_c   1.000
_cell.angle_alpha   90.00
_cell.angle_beta   90.00
_cell.angle_gamma   90.00
#
_symmetry.space_group_name_H-M   'P 1'
#
loop_
_entity.id
_entity.type
_entity.pdbx_description
1 polymer ?
#
loop_
_entity_poly.entity_id
_entity_poly.type
_entity_poly.pdbx_seq_one_letter_code
_entity_poly.pdbx_strand_id
1 'polypeptide(L)'
;KLPNTLNEMGIKFIGPTGPVMSVLGDKIAANILAQTAKVPSIPWSGSFGGPDDGPLQANLNAEGTIPDEIFKKGLVTSADEAVEAANKIGWENGI
;
A
#
# COMPACT_ATOMS: atom_id res chain seq x y z
N LYS A 1 3.15 17.57 0.77
CA LYS A 1 3.79 18.90 0.54
C LYS A 1 3.60 19.85 1.72
N LEU A 2 2.37 20.14 2.16
CA LEU A 2 2.10 21.06 3.29
C LEU A 2 2.94 20.84 4.57
N PRO A 3 3.00 19.64 5.20
CA PRO A 3 3.74 19.46 6.45
C PRO A 3 5.25 19.71 6.32
N ASN A 4 5.83 19.41 5.15
CA ASN A 4 7.26 19.59 4.90
C ASN A 4 7.59 21.09 4.74
N THR A 5 6.80 21.80 3.94
CA THR A 5 6.98 23.24 3.73
C THR A 5 6.77 24.04 5.02
N LEU A 6 5.79 23.65 5.86
CA LEU A 6 5.61 24.28 7.17
C LEU A 6 6.83 24.07 8.07
N ASN A 7 7.41 22.87 8.07
CA ASN A 7 8.61 22.57 8.86
C ASN A 7 9.83 23.36 8.39
N GLU A 8 10.02 23.53 7.08
CA GLU A 8 11.08 24.39 6.50
C GLU A 8 10.93 25.86 6.91
N MET A 9 9.70 26.31 7.14
CA MET A 9 9.38 27.66 7.63
C MET A 9 9.43 27.78 9.16
N GLY A 10 9.79 26.71 9.89
CA GLY A 10 9.78 26.68 11.35
C GLY A 10 8.37 26.67 11.96
N ILE A 11 7.34 26.40 11.17
CA ILE A 11 5.95 26.32 11.60
C ILE A 11 5.60 24.87 11.92
N LYS A 12 5.10 24.61 13.14
CA LYS A 12 4.71 23.26 13.53
C LYS A 12 3.38 22.86 12.88
N PHE A 13 3.39 21.77 12.12
CA PHE A 13 2.18 21.12 11.65
C PHE A 13 1.58 20.23 12.76
N ILE A 14 0.28 20.40 13.04
CA ILE A 14 -0.47 19.55 13.98
C ILE A 14 -1.11 18.41 13.17
N GLY A 15 -0.31 17.37 12.92
CA GLY A 15 -0.71 16.21 12.16
C GLY A 15 0.48 15.31 11.86
N PRO A 16 0.28 14.23 11.09
CA PRO A 16 1.36 13.34 10.69
C PRO A 16 2.38 14.03 9.79
N THR A 17 3.61 13.51 9.77
CA THR A 17 4.69 14.03 8.92
C THR A 17 4.39 13.79 7.43
N GLY A 18 5.05 14.54 6.54
CA GLY A 18 4.84 14.39 5.09
C GLY A 18 5.05 12.98 4.56
N PRO A 19 6.11 12.25 4.95
CA PRO A 19 6.28 10.86 4.53
C PRO A 19 5.15 9.95 4.98
N VAL A 20 4.72 10.05 6.25
CA VAL A 20 3.60 9.25 6.78
C VAL A 20 2.30 9.55 6.01
N MET A 21 2.02 10.82 5.72
CA MET A 21 0.87 11.20 4.89
C MET A 21 0.95 10.64 3.48
N SER A 22 2.15 10.55 2.90
CA SER A 22 2.34 10.01 1.55
C SER A 22 2.03 8.51 1.51
N VAL A 23 2.51 7.74 2.47
CA VAL A 23 2.35 6.28 2.48
C VAL A 23 0.93 5.86 2.82
N LEU A 24 0.27 6.57 3.74
CA LEU A 24 -1.12 6.25 4.10
C LEU A 24 -2.14 6.83 3.11
N GLY A 25 -1.73 7.75 2.22
CA GLY A 25 -2.60 8.32 1.19
C GLY A 25 -2.74 7.44 -0.06
N ASP A 26 -1.73 6.63 -0.36
CA ASP A 26 -1.76 5.67 -1.46
C ASP A 26 -2.45 4.36 -1.02
N LYS A 27 -3.42 3.88 -1.79
CA LYS A 27 -4.22 2.70 -1.42
C LYS A 27 -3.39 1.43 -1.34
N ILE A 28 -2.39 1.26 -2.21
CA ILE A 28 -1.52 0.08 -2.24
C ILE A 28 -0.62 0.12 -1.01
N ALA A 29 0.03 1.26 -0.79
CA ALA A 29 0.95 1.40 0.32
C ALA A 29 0.24 1.31 1.68
N ALA A 30 -0.92 1.95 1.82
CA ALA A 30 -1.76 1.84 3.00
C ALA A 30 -2.19 0.39 3.27
N ASN A 31 -2.54 -0.37 2.22
CA ASN A 31 -2.94 -1.76 2.38
C ASN A 31 -1.78 -2.66 2.83
N ILE A 32 -0.58 -2.50 2.24
CA ILE A 32 0.63 -3.21 2.67
C ILE A 32 0.94 -2.94 4.16
N LEU A 33 0.81 -1.69 4.61
CA LEU A 33 1.01 -1.35 6.03
C LEU A 33 -0.07 -1.94 6.93
N ALA A 34 -1.35 -1.87 6.51
CA ALA A 34 -2.45 -2.47 7.25
C ALA A 34 -2.22 -3.97 7.43
N GLN A 35 -1.83 -4.65 6.36
CA GLN A 35 -1.54 -6.07 6.40
C GLN A 35 -0.28 -6.41 7.21
N THR A 36 0.75 -5.55 7.21
CA THR A 36 1.91 -5.66 8.11
C THR A 36 1.49 -5.60 9.57
N ALA A 37 0.51 -4.76 9.88
CA ALA A 37 -0.12 -4.66 11.20
C ALA A 37 -1.17 -5.76 11.48
N LYS A 38 -1.27 -6.78 10.61
CA LYS A 38 -2.24 -7.89 10.70
C LYS A 38 -3.71 -7.44 10.68
N VAL A 39 -3.99 -6.30 10.06
CA VAL A 39 -5.35 -5.85 9.79
C VAL A 39 -5.85 -6.57 8.53
N PRO A 40 -7.01 -7.24 8.57
CA PRO A 40 -7.59 -7.86 7.39
C PRO A 40 -7.89 -6.84 6.28
N SER A 41 -7.56 -7.20 5.06
CA SER A 41 -7.83 -6.41 3.85
C SER A 41 -8.67 -7.23 2.87
N ILE A 42 -9.47 -6.56 2.04
CA ILE A 42 -10.11 -7.23 0.91
C ILE A 42 -9.06 -7.77 -0.08
N PRO A 43 -9.35 -8.87 -0.80
CA PRO A 43 -8.47 -9.38 -1.85
C PRO A 43 -8.20 -8.31 -2.92
N TRP A 44 -6.95 -8.20 -3.36
CA TRP A 44 -6.49 -7.18 -4.30
C TRP A 44 -5.27 -7.68 -5.10
N SER A 45 -4.69 -6.87 -5.97
CA SER A 45 -3.55 -7.28 -6.82
C SER A 45 -2.32 -7.78 -6.05
N GLY A 46 -2.10 -7.28 -4.82
CA GLY A 46 -1.01 -7.71 -3.94
C GLY A 46 -1.31 -8.97 -3.12
N SER A 47 -2.50 -9.55 -3.25
CA SER A 47 -2.91 -10.80 -2.58
C SER A 47 -2.24 -12.02 -3.21
N PHE A 48 -1.96 -13.10 -2.46
CA PHE A 48 -1.48 -14.38 -3.02
C PHE A 48 -2.60 -15.32 -3.51
N GLY A 49 -3.88 -14.97 -3.27
CA GLY A 49 -5.03 -15.71 -3.79
C GLY A 49 -5.25 -17.02 -3.05
N GLY A 50 -5.99 -16.97 -1.93
CA GLY A 50 -6.31 -18.10 -1.07
C GLY A 50 -6.95 -17.67 0.26
N PRO A 51 -7.41 -18.62 1.10
CA PRO A 51 -8.11 -18.33 2.37
C PRO A 51 -7.23 -17.64 3.42
N ASP A 52 -5.91 -17.84 3.36
CA ASP A 52 -4.92 -17.21 4.24
C ASP A 52 -4.16 -16.07 3.52
N ASP A 53 -4.85 -15.35 2.63
CA ASP A 53 -4.30 -14.36 1.70
C ASP A 53 -3.01 -13.70 2.19
N GLY A 54 -1.87 -14.24 1.76
CA GLY A 54 -0.59 -13.87 2.32
C GLY A 54 -0.30 -12.43 1.92
N PRO A 55 -0.25 -11.50 2.87
CA PRO A 55 -0.20 -10.13 2.48
C PRO A 55 1.21 -9.72 2.09
N LEU A 56 1.29 -8.73 1.20
CA LEU A 56 2.50 -7.94 1.10
C LEU A 56 2.70 -7.24 2.44
N GLN A 57 3.87 -7.46 3.05
CA GLN A 57 4.28 -6.80 4.28
C GLN A 57 5.56 -6.02 4.05
N ALA A 58 5.66 -4.85 4.68
CA ALA A 58 6.82 -4.00 4.57
C ALA A 58 7.03 -3.21 5.85
N ASN A 59 8.30 -3.10 6.26
CA ASN A 59 8.72 -2.06 7.18
C ASN A 59 9.05 -0.79 6.40
N LEU A 60 8.81 0.37 7.03
CA LEU A 60 9.19 1.64 6.45
C LEU A 60 10.72 1.77 6.36
N ASN A 61 11.22 2.34 5.26
CA ASN A 61 12.62 2.73 5.12
C ASN A 61 12.93 4.00 5.92
N ALA A 62 14.19 4.46 5.86
CA ALA A 62 14.66 5.64 6.60
C ALA A 62 13.88 6.91 6.25
N GLU A 63 13.35 6.97 5.02
CA GLU A 63 12.55 8.08 4.51
C GLU A 63 11.09 7.99 4.96
N GLY A 64 10.69 6.93 5.67
CA GLY A 64 9.32 6.71 6.12
C GLY A 64 8.39 6.25 5.00
N THR A 65 8.93 5.56 3.99
CA THR A 65 8.22 5.02 2.81
C THR A 65 8.34 3.50 2.69
N ILE A 66 7.55 2.87 1.83
CA ILE A 66 7.62 1.43 1.58
C ILE A 66 8.74 1.15 0.57
N PRO A 67 9.57 0.09 0.75
CA PRO A 67 10.53 -0.33 -0.25
C PRO A 67 9.88 -0.56 -1.62
N ASP A 68 10.44 0.08 -2.65
CA ASP A 68 9.92 0.03 -4.03
C ASP A 68 9.67 -1.40 -4.53
N GLU A 69 10.54 -2.34 -4.17
CA GLU A 69 10.43 -3.74 -4.55
C GLU A 69 9.17 -4.41 -4.00
N ILE A 70 8.68 -3.98 -2.84
CA ILE A 70 7.46 -4.51 -2.22
C ILE A 70 6.25 -3.77 -2.79
N PHE A 71 6.35 -2.46 -2.91
CA PHE A 71 5.28 -1.64 -3.50
C PHE A 71 4.93 -2.10 -4.92
N LYS A 72 5.95 -2.37 -5.75
CA LYS A 72 5.77 -2.83 -7.15
C LYS A 72 5.06 -4.17 -7.26
N LYS A 73 5.13 -5.04 -6.25
CA LYS A 73 4.39 -6.32 -6.25
C LYS A 73 2.88 -6.13 -6.15
N GLY A 74 2.42 -4.98 -5.65
CA GLY A 74 0.99 -4.62 -5.62
C GLY A 74 0.53 -3.92 -6.90
N LEU A 75 1.45 -3.52 -7.78
CA LEU A 75 1.12 -2.84 -9.03
C LEU A 75 0.77 -3.83 -10.12
N VAL A 76 -0.06 -3.37 -11.05
CA VAL A 76 -0.38 -4.03 -12.31
C VAL A 76 0.03 -3.07 -13.41
N THR A 77 0.86 -3.51 -14.34
CA THR A 77 1.52 -2.66 -15.33
C THR A 77 1.12 -2.98 -16.77
N SER A 78 0.38 -4.06 -16.98
CA SER A 78 -0.17 -4.45 -18.29
C SER A 78 -1.62 -4.91 -18.17
N ALA A 79 -2.33 -4.95 -19.31
CA ALA A 79 -3.70 -5.47 -19.35
C ALA A 79 -3.75 -6.97 -19.03
N ASP A 80 -2.73 -7.73 -19.46
CA ASP A 80 -2.64 -9.16 -19.20
C ASP A 80 -2.46 -9.43 -17.69
N GLU A 81 -1.57 -8.69 -17.02
CA GLU A 81 -1.42 -8.74 -15.56
C GLU A 81 -2.71 -8.38 -14.82
N ALA A 82 -3.52 -7.45 -15.36
CA ALA A 82 -4.80 -7.08 -14.77
C ALA A 82 -5.81 -8.23 -14.81
N VAL A 83 -5.86 -8.95 -15.94
CA VAL A 83 -6.73 -10.13 -16.10
C VAL A 83 -6.26 -11.25 -15.18
N GLU A 84 -4.96 -11.51 -15.10
CA GLU A 84 -4.40 -12.50 -14.18
C GLU A 84 -4.72 -12.18 -12.71
N ALA A 85 -4.52 -10.93 -12.29
CA ALA A 85 -4.83 -10.48 -10.93
C ALA A 85 -6.34 -10.59 -10.64
N ALA A 86 -7.20 -10.19 -11.58
CA ALA A 86 -8.65 -10.31 -11.42
C ALA A 86 -9.08 -11.77 -11.25
N ASN A 87 -8.62 -12.68 -12.12
CA ASN A 87 -8.94 -14.10 -12.04
C ASN A 87 -8.46 -14.72 -10.72
N LYS A 88 -7.27 -14.33 -10.25
CA LYS A 88 -6.72 -14.75 -8.96
C LYS A 88 -7.55 -14.27 -7.77
N ILE A 89 -8.11 -13.06 -7.84
CA ILE A 89 -9.05 -12.53 -6.84
C ILE A 89 -10.38 -13.31 -6.87
N GLY A 90 -10.71 -13.96 -7.99
CA GLY A 90 -11.90 -14.81 -8.10
C GLY A 90 -13.19 -14.02 -8.33
N TRP A 91 -13.13 -12.92 -9.09
CA TRP A 91 -14.27 -12.03 -9.35
C TRP A 91 -15.53 -12.75 -9.87
N GLU A 92 -15.35 -13.83 -10.62
CA GLU A 92 -16.41 -14.67 -11.18
C GLU A 92 -17.24 -15.40 -10.11
N ASN A 93 -16.68 -15.62 -8.92
CA ASN A 93 -17.34 -16.32 -7.82
C ASN A 93 -18.21 -15.39 -6.96
N GLY A 94 -18.24 -14.09 -7.26
CA GLY A 94 -18.93 -13.08 -6.46
C GLY A 94 -18.25 -12.89 -5.11
N ILE A 95 -17.40 -11.87 -5.01
CA ILE A 95 -16.90 -11.38 -3.71
C ILE A 95 -18.09 -10.97 -2.84
#